data_AF-A0A1R3TJP7-F1
#
_entry.id   AF-A0A1R3TJP7-F1
#
_cell.length_a   1.000
_cell.length_b   1.000
_cell.length_c   1.000
_cell.angle_alpha   90.00
_cell.angle_beta   90.00
_cell.angle_gamma   90.00
#
_symmetry.space_group_name_H-M   'P 1'
#
loop_
_entity.id
_entity.type
_entity.pdbx_description
1 polymer ?
#
loop_
_entity_poly.entity_id
_entity_poly.type
_entity_poly.pdbx_seq_one_letter_code
_entity_poly.pdbx_strand_id
1 'polypeptide(L)'
;MLQAVISGKAGTIPVGGRDEKVSWRKVFRISEDLLTASVFGRLAYLDDAVLWRIMRRTFGAPLPDLRVAELEDISFWPRWTDAIEDGRNVEPDVFMDFKLGDPAIQLRLIVEAKLWKYPSQDARQWAREWVAYQDAFGDDGQVAFLCALGGLGKKVDETVTRIATEVLALGHEIKIAAAGWDRLLEALEEERRSPTTRAMTRIIDDVVAALALADYQHLKLPFDMTHHTRSWKPSASAVLRNFT
;
A
#
# COMPACT_ATOMS: atom_id res chain seq x y z
N MET A 1 0.25 -14.42 -15.55
CA MET A 1 0.59 -15.33 -14.44
C MET A 1 -0.53 -15.47 -13.41
N LEU A 2 -1.00 -14.38 -12.78
CA LEU A 2 -2.02 -14.42 -11.71
C LEU A 2 -3.23 -15.31 -12.02
N GLN A 3 -3.84 -15.18 -13.20
CA GLN A 3 -4.99 -16.00 -13.60
C GLN A 3 -4.69 -17.52 -13.58
N ALA A 4 -3.49 -17.93 -13.99
CA ALA A 4 -3.10 -19.34 -13.90
C ALA A 4 -2.98 -19.81 -12.44
N VAL A 5 -2.51 -18.95 -11.53
CA VAL A 5 -2.43 -19.26 -10.09
C VAL A 5 -3.83 -19.35 -9.47
N ILE A 6 -4.71 -18.38 -9.79
CA ILE A 6 -6.11 -18.34 -9.32
C ILE A 6 -6.86 -19.59 -9.78
N SER A 7 -6.77 -19.95 -11.07
CA SER A 7 -7.45 -21.12 -11.65
C SER A 7 -6.79 -22.47 -11.33
N GLY A 8 -5.71 -22.49 -10.54
CA GLY A 8 -4.98 -23.72 -10.19
C GLY A 8 -4.22 -24.36 -11.35
N LYS A 9 -4.02 -23.63 -12.46
CA LYS A 9 -3.30 -24.08 -13.66
C LYS A 9 -1.81 -23.75 -13.65
N ALA A 10 -1.33 -22.97 -12.68
CA ALA A 10 0.10 -22.65 -12.54
C ALA A 10 0.95 -23.88 -12.15
N GLY A 11 0.34 -24.94 -11.61
CA GLY A 11 1.06 -26.17 -11.24
C GLY A 11 1.84 -26.04 -9.93
N THR A 12 2.97 -26.75 -9.85
CA THR A 12 3.81 -26.86 -8.65
C THR A 12 5.26 -26.57 -8.98
N ILE A 13 6.01 -26.08 -8.00
CA ILE A 13 7.46 -25.89 -8.07
C ILE A 13 8.15 -26.83 -7.08
N PRO A 14 9.34 -27.36 -7.42
CA PRO A 14 10.17 -28.09 -6.47
C PRO A 14 10.70 -27.13 -5.39
N VAL A 15 10.67 -27.56 -4.12
CA VAL A 15 11.21 -26.80 -2.98
C VAL A 15 12.06 -27.76 -2.15
N GLY A 16 13.32 -27.42 -1.88
CA GLY A 16 14.23 -28.36 -1.22
C GLY A 16 14.61 -29.57 -2.09
N GLY A 17 15.60 -30.36 -1.66
CA GLY A 17 16.14 -31.47 -2.44
C GLY A 17 15.09 -32.50 -2.88
N ARG A 18 14.81 -32.49 -4.19
CA ARG A 18 14.27 -33.51 -5.12
C ARG A 18 12.84 -34.05 -4.99
N ASP A 19 12.15 -34.05 -3.85
CA ASP A 19 10.77 -34.63 -3.81
C ASP A 19 9.66 -33.73 -3.23
N GLU A 20 9.99 -32.64 -2.54
CA GLU A 20 8.96 -31.74 -2.04
C GLU A 20 8.52 -30.74 -3.13
N LYS A 21 7.22 -30.68 -3.38
CA LYS A 21 6.60 -29.78 -4.36
C LYS A 21 5.59 -28.89 -3.66
N VAL A 22 5.66 -27.59 -3.93
CA VAL A 22 4.72 -26.60 -3.42
C VAL A 22 3.94 -26.03 -4.59
N SER A 23 2.62 -25.88 -4.45
CA SER A 23 1.80 -25.24 -5.48
C SER A 23 2.11 -23.75 -5.56
N TRP A 24 2.10 -23.19 -6.76
CA TRP A 24 2.22 -21.74 -6.95
C TRP A 24 1.18 -20.95 -6.15
N ARG A 25 -0.01 -21.53 -5.94
CA ARG A 25 -1.04 -20.94 -5.08
C ARG A 25 -0.64 -20.87 -3.60
N LYS A 26 0.13 -21.84 -3.10
CA LYS A 26 0.68 -21.79 -1.74
C LYS A 26 1.85 -20.80 -1.67
N VAL A 27 2.72 -20.76 -2.68
CA VAL A 27 3.82 -19.77 -2.77
C VAL A 27 3.27 -18.35 -2.76
N PHE A 28 2.27 -18.06 -3.61
CA PHE A 28 1.65 -16.74 -3.66
C PHE A 28 1.09 -16.32 -2.30
N ARG A 29 0.39 -17.23 -1.61
CA ARG A 29 -0.25 -16.95 -0.31
C ARG A 29 0.69 -16.53 0.80
N ILE A 30 1.96 -16.91 0.72
CA ILE A 30 2.96 -16.64 1.75
C ILE A 30 3.98 -15.60 1.30
N SER A 31 3.82 -15.03 0.10
CA SER A 31 4.76 -14.09 -0.49
C SER A 31 4.16 -12.69 -0.50
N GLU A 32 4.79 -11.82 0.28
CA GLU A 32 4.55 -10.38 0.32
C GLU A 32 4.77 -9.75 -1.06
N ASP A 33 5.96 -9.96 -1.64
CA ASP A 33 6.34 -9.41 -2.93
C ASP A 33 5.37 -9.77 -4.06
N LEU A 34 4.92 -11.04 -4.11
CA LEU A 34 3.97 -11.48 -5.14
C LEU A 34 2.60 -10.82 -4.98
N LEU A 35 2.16 -10.58 -3.74
CA LEU A 35 0.94 -9.82 -3.48
C LEU A 35 1.12 -8.36 -3.88
N THR A 36 2.20 -7.71 -3.42
CA THR A 36 2.55 -6.31 -3.72
C THR A 36 2.59 -6.06 -5.23
N ALA A 37 3.38 -6.83 -5.99
CA ALA A 37 3.45 -6.69 -7.44
C ALA A 37 2.11 -6.98 -8.13
N SER A 38 1.35 -7.95 -7.62
CA SER A 38 0.05 -8.27 -8.22
C SER A 38 -0.98 -7.16 -8.01
N VAL A 39 -0.94 -6.49 -6.86
CA VAL A 39 -1.82 -5.38 -6.52
C VAL A 39 -1.37 -4.11 -7.23
N PHE A 40 -0.20 -3.57 -6.88
CA PHE A 40 0.25 -2.27 -7.39
C PHE A 40 0.52 -2.30 -8.89
N GLY A 41 1.01 -3.41 -9.44
CA GLY A 41 1.22 -3.55 -10.89
C GLY A 41 -0.08 -3.48 -11.69
N ARG A 42 -1.23 -3.73 -11.06
CA ARG A 42 -2.56 -3.57 -11.69
C ARG A 42 -3.17 -2.21 -11.39
N LEU A 43 -2.99 -1.71 -10.18
CA LEU A 43 -3.42 -0.37 -9.80
C LEU A 43 -2.80 0.70 -10.72
N ALA A 44 -1.56 0.49 -11.18
CA ALA A 44 -0.87 1.33 -12.15
C ALA A 44 -1.57 1.46 -13.53
N TYR A 45 -2.48 0.54 -13.87
CA TYR A 45 -3.23 0.59 -15.13
C TYR A 45 -4.62 1.24 -15.00
N LEU A 46 -4.98 1.68 -13.79
CA LEU A 46 -6.22 2.45 -13.60
C LEU A 46 -6.04 3.88 -14.10
N ASP A 47 -7.15 4.56 -14.39
CA ASP A 47 -7.12 6.01 -14.58
C ASP A 47 -6.54 6.67 -13.31
N ASP A 48 -5.63 7.63 -13.47
CA ASP A 48 -4.85 8.21 -12.36
C ASP A 48 -5.73 8.79 -11.23
N ALA A 49 -6.83 9.44 -11.59
CA ALA A 49 -7.81 9.95 -10.62
C ALA A 49 -8.54 8.83 -9.85
N VAL A 50 -8.69 7.64 -10.44
CA VAL A 50 -9.23 6.45 -9.77
C VAL A 50 -8.17 5.87 -8.84
N LEU A 51 -6.93 5.70 -9.33
CA LEU A 51 -5.81 5.24 -8.52
C LEU A 51 -5.64 6.10 -7.26
N TRP A 52 -5.53 7.42 -7.43
CA TRP A 52 -5.37 8.35 -6.32
C TRP A 52 -6.54 8.27 -5.32
N ARG A 53 -7.77 8.14 -5.81
CA ARG A 53 -8.95 7.99 -4.95
C ARG A 53 -8.92 6.70 -4.14
N ILE A 54 -8.44 5.59 -4.71
CA ILE A 54 -8.21 4.33 -3.98
C ILE A 54 -7.13 4.54 -2.91
N MET A 55 -6.00 5.18 -3.24
CA MET A 55 -4.93 5.48 -2.28
C MET A 55 -5.44 6.32 -1.11
N ARG A 56 -6.16 7.41 -1.39
CA ARG A 56 -6.78 8.24 -0.36
C ARG A 56 -7.76 7.46 0.49
N ARG A 57 -8.66 6.65 -0.09
CA ARG A 57 -9.61 5.84 0.69
C ARG A 57 -8.91 4.78 1.55
N THR A 58 -7.78 4.26 1.07
CA THR A 58 -6.97 3.26 1.78
C THR A 58 -6.28 3.88 2.98
N PHE A 59 -5.52 4.97 2.77
CA PHE A 59 -4.64 5.56 3.79
C PHE A 59 -5.30 6.69 4.60
N GLY A 60 -6.44 7.22 4.15
CA GLY A 60 -7.25 8.17 4.88
C GLY A 60 -6.75 9.61 4.85
N ALA A 61 -7.01 10.33 5.95
CA ALA A 61 -6.82 11.77 6.07
C ALA A 61 -5.38 12.31 5.93
N PRO A 62 -4.30 11.54 6.16
CA PRO A 62 -2.94 12.02 5.88
C PRO A 62 -2.75 12.44 4.42
N LEU A 63 -3.44 11.79 3.47
CA LEU A 63 -3.36 12.12 2.05
C LEU A 63 -4.37 13.23 1.69
N PRO A 64 -3.98 14.21 0.84
CA PRO A 64 -4.84 15.33 0.48
C PRO A 64 -6.06 14.89 -0.35
N ASP A 65 -7.21 15.54 -0.10
CA ASP A 65 -8.47 15.28 -0.82
C ASP A 65 -8.54 16.05 -2.13
N LEU A 66 -7.62 15.75 -3.05
CA LEU A 66 -7.57 16.31 -4.39
C LEU A 66 -8.13 15.32 -5.41
N ARG A 67 -8.94 15.81 -6.36
CA ARG A 67 -9.58 14.97 -7.38
C ARG A 67 -8.81 14.88 -8.69
N VAL A 68 -8.08 15.95 -9.02
CA VAL A 68 -7.16 15.96 -10.15
C VAL A 68 -5.90 15.25 -9.68
N ALA A 69 -5.54 14.19 -10.39
CA ALA A 69 -4.35 13.41 -10.13
C ALA A 69 -3.80 12.89 -11.45
N GLU A 70 -2.48 12.94 -11.60
CA GLU A 70 -1.69 12.36 -12.67
C GLU A 70 -0.58 11.54 -12.03
N LEU A 71 -0.45 10.26 -12.40
CA LEU A 71 0.63 9.39 -11.96
C LEU A 71 1.80 9.60 -12.92
N GLU A 72 2.88 10.22 -12.45
CA GLU A 72 4.05 10.48 -13.29
C GLU A 72 4.99 9.29 -13.36
N ASP A 73 5.19 8.61 -12.24
CA ASP A 73 6.02 7.40 -12.19
C ASP A 73 5.52 6.39 -11.15
N ILE A 74 5.77 5.11 -11.44
CA ILE A 74 5.65 4.03 -10.47
C ILE A 74 6.80 3.04 -10.65
N SER A 75 7.53 2.80 -9.56
CA SER A 75 8.69 1.91 -9.52
C SER A 75 8.51 0.83 -8.46
N PHE A 76 8.93 -0.40 -8.76
CA PHE A 76 8.83 -1.56 -7.86
C PHE A 76 10.22 -1.94 -7.37
N TRP A 77 10.40 -2.03 -6.05
CA TRP A 77 11.70 -2.27 -5.42
C TRP A 77 12.82 -1.37 -5.96
N PRO A 78 12.62 -0.03 -6.05
CA PRO A 78 13.69 0.86 -6.46
C PRO A 78 14.87 0.70 -5.50
N ARG A 79 16.08 0.60 -6.06
CA ARG A 79 17.30 0.50 -5.27
C ARG A 79 17.80 1.89 -4.95
N TRP A 80 17.74 2.26 -3.67
CA TRP A 80 18.36 3.49 -3.18
C TRP A 80 19.58 3.15 -2.33
N THR A 81 20.57 4.02 -2.39
CA THR A 81 21.74 3.92 -1.52
C THR A 81 21.31 4.14 -0.08
N ASP A 82 21.72 3.23 0.80
CA ASP A 82 21.46 3.39 2.22
C ASP A 82 22.43 4.42 2.81
N ALA A 83 21.88 5.58 3.15
CA ALA A 83 22.63 6.69 3.75
C ALA A 83 22.83 6.54 5.28
N ILE A 84 22.21 5.54 5.91
CA ILE A 84 22.40 5.21 7.34
C ILE A 84 23.44 4.10 7.50
N GLU A 85 23.39 3.06 6.66
CA GLU A 85 24.32 1.94 6.68
C GLU A 85 25.16 1.86 5.39
N ASP A 86 26.38 2.41 5.45
CA ASP A 86 27.31 2.49 4.31
C ASP A 86 27.46 1.17 3.53
N GLY A 87 27.40 1.29 2.20
CA GLY A 87 27.61 0.18 1.27
C GLY A 87 26.44 -0.80 1.15
N ARG A 88 25.28 -0.47 1.72
CA ARG A 88 24.02 -1.21 1.54
C ARG A 88 23.04 -0.44 0.66
N ASN A 89 22.00 -1.13 0.25
CA ASN A 89 20.85 -0.52 -0.40
C ASN A 89 19.61 -0.72 0.46
N VAL A 90 18.65 0.18 0.29
CA VAL A 90 17.28 -0.02 0.71
C VAL A 90 16.38 -0.13 -0.52
N GLU A 91 15.34 -0.94 -0.39
CA GLU A 91 14.41 -1.27 -1.47
C GLU A 91 12.99 -1.19 -0.88
N PRO A 92 12.35 -0.01 -0.84
CA PRO A 92 10.93 0.05 -0.51
C PRO A 92 10.14 -0.75 -1.54
N ASP A 93 9.00 -1.30 -1.16
CA ASP A 93 8.20 -2.15 -2.04
C ASP A 93 7.73 -1.44 -3.33
N VAL A 94 7.19 -0.23 -3.17
CA VAL A 94 6.69 0.58 -4.29
C VAL A 94 6.97 2.06 -4.04
N PHE A 95 7.44 2.75 -5.07
CA PHE A 95 7.52 4.20 -5.09
C PHE A 95 6.56 4.75 -6.16
N MET A 96 5.79 5.78 -5.82
CA MET A 96 4.88 6.45 -6.76
C MET A 96 5.07 7.96 -6.68
N ASP A 97 5.09 8.62 -7.84
CA ASP A 97 5.16 10.08 -7.95
C ASP A 97 3.89 10.61 -8.62
N PHE A 98 3.22 11.57 -7.99
CA PHE A 98 1.96 12.15 -8.45
C PHE A 98 2.05 13.67 -8.60
N LYS A 99 1.37 14.19 -9.63
CA LYS A 99 0.90 15.58 -9.69
C LYS A 99 -0.56 15.64 -9.28
N LEU A 100 -0.86 16.45 -8.27
CA LEU A 100 -2.21 16.57 -7.71
C LEU A 100 -2.74 18.00 -7.78
N GLY A 101 -4.02 18.16 -8.07
CA GLY A 101 -4.71 19.45 -8.02
C GLY A 101 -4.45 20.37 -9.21
N ASP A 102 -5.03 21.57 -9.12
CA ASP A 102 -4.84 22.69 -10.04
C ASP A 102 -4.89 24.00 -9.21
N PRO A 103 -3.75 24.69 -8.97
CA PRO A 103 -2.41 24.39 -9.50
C PRO A 103 -1.85 23.07 -8.97
N ALA A 104 -1.02 22.41 -9.78
CA ALA A 104 -0.45 21.10 -9.47
C ALA A 104 0.58 21.19 -8.33
N ILE A 105 0.45 20.28 -7.36
CA ILE A 105 1.46 19.99 -6.33
C ILE A 105 2.07 18.62 -6.60
N GLN A 106 3.36 18.47 -6.33
CA GLN A 106 4.05 17.19 -6.43
C GLN A 106 3.95 16.43 -5.10
N LEU A 107 3.50 15.17 -5.17
CA LEU A 107 3.36 14.31 -4.00
C LEU A 107 3.86 12.90 -4.30
N ARG A 108 4.74 12.39 -3.44
CA ARG A 108 5.33 11.07 -3.55
C ARG A 108 4.88 10.13 -2.44
N LEU A 109 4.68 8.86 -2.78
CA LEU A 109 4.35 7.79 -1.86
C LEU A 109 5.49 6.76 -1.87
N ILE A 110 6.06 6.49 -0.69
CA ILE A 110 7.04 5.43 -0.45
C ILE A 110 6.31 4.31 0.29
N VAL A 111 5.88 3.28 -0.44
CA VAL A 111 5.07 2.20 0.12
C VAL A 111 5.98 1.09 0.65
N GLU A 112 5.72 0.69 1.89
CA GLU A 112 6.31 -0.48 2.54
C GLU A 112 5.18 -1.43 2.97
N ALA A 113 5.10 -2.58 2.32
CA ALA A 113 4.02 -3.52 2.53
C ALA A 113 4.46 -4.66 3.46
N LYS A 114 3.51 -5.19 4.24
CA LYS A 114 3.69 -6.38 5.05
C LYS A 114 2.52 -7.34 4.88
N LEU A 115 2.79 -8.61 4.60
CA LEU A 115 1.76 -9.61 4.31
C LEU A 115 0.91 -9.94 5.54
N TRP A 116 1.44 -9.81 6.74
CA TRP A 116 0.78 -10.33 7.93
C TRP A 116 -0.18 -9.33 8.55
N LYS A 117 -1.23 -9.83 9.23
CA LYS A 117 -2.16 -9.00 10.00
C LYS A 117 -1.65 -8.66 11.40
N TYR A 118 -0.58 -9.29 11.87
CA TYR A 118 0.05 -8.96 13.16
C TYR A 118 1.11 -7.85 12.98
N PRO A 119 1.48 -7.14 14.06
CA PRO A 119 2.52 -6.11 13.99
C PRO A 119 3.86 -6.69 13.53
N SER A 120 4.33 -6.27 12.35
CA SER A 120 5.61 -6.70 11.74
C SER A 120 6.33 -5.56 11.02
N GLN A 121 5.80 -4.34 11.11
CA GLN A 121 6.46 -3.12 10.64
C GLN A 121 7.61 -2.74 11.58
N ASP A 122 8.71 -2.22 11.03
CA ASP A 122 9.95 -1.92 11.74
C ASP A 122 10.36 -0.45 11.61
N ALA A 123 10.66 0.19 12.75
CA ALA A 123 11.01 1.61 12.79
C ALA A 123 12.35 1.92 12.09
N ARG A 124 13.33 1.00 12.16
CA ARG A 124 14.62 1.23 11.49
C ARG A 124 14.47 1.12 9.98
N GLN A 125 13.64 0.20 9.49
CA GLN A 125 13.32 0.10 8.07
C GLN A 125 12.69 1.41 7.57
N TRP A 126 11.68 1.95 8.25
CA TRP A 126 11.05 3.21 7.87
C TRP A 126 12.04 4.38 7.87
N ALA A 127 12.91 4.47 8.88
CA ALA A 127 13.94 5.50 8.95
C ALA A 127 14.94 5.39 7.78
N ARG A 128 15.43 4.17 7.50
CA ARG A 128 16.40 3.94 6.40
C ARG A 128 15.81 4.27 5.04
N GLU A 129 14.59 3.84 4.76
CA GLU A 129 13.89 4.18 3.51
C GLU A 129 13.63 5.67 3.36
N TRP A 130 13.22 6.33 4.44
CA TRP A 130 12.99 7.78 4.43
C TRP A 130 14.27 8.58 4.17
N VAL A 131 15.37 8.24 4.85
CA VAL A 131 16.65 8.93 4.67
C VAL A 131 17.22 8.65 3.29
N ALA A 132 17.14 7.42 2.78
CA ALA A 132 17.58 7.10 1.43
C ALA A 132 16.76 7.82 0.35
N TYR A 133 15.45 7.99 0.57
CA TYR A 133 14.62 8.86 -0.27
C TYR A 133 15.12 10.32 -0.23
N GLN A 134 15.36 10.86 0.97
CA GLN A 134 15.86 12.24 1.09
C GLN A 134 17.22 12.44 0.42
N ASP A 135 18.11 11.45 0.48
CA ASP A 135 19.40 11.50 -0.22
C ASP A 135 19.25 11.43 -1.75
N ALA A 136 18.37 10.56 -2.24
CA ALA A 136 18.14 10.37 -3.67
C ALA A 136 17.45 11.57 -4.35
N PHE A 137 16.56 12.27 -3.64
CA PHE A 137 15.74 13.34 -4.21
C PHE A 137 16.08 14.74 -3.67
N GLY A 138 16.82 14.84 -2.56
CA GLY A 138 17.18 16.11 -1.93
C GLY A 138 16.00 16.87 -1.33
N ASP A 139 16.21 18.15 -1.04
CA ASP A 139 15.15 19.09 -0.67
C ASP A 139 14.61 19.76 -1.95
N ASP A 140 13.75 19.04 -2.66
CA ASP A 140 13.07 19.55 -3.86
C ASP A 140 11.72 20.22 -3.53
N GLY A 141 11.43 20.43 -2.24
CA GLY A 141 10.20 21.05 -1.74
C GLY A 141 8.94 20.18 -1.90
N GLN A 142 9.08 18.92 -2.31
CA GLN A 142 7.95 18.04 -2.59
C GLN A 142 7.43 17.34 -1.34
N VAL A 143 6.14 17.00 -1.36
CA VAL A 143 5.50 16.31 -0.24
C VAL A 143 5.68 14.81 -0.41
N ALA A 144 6.42 14.16 0.49
CA ALA A 144 6.50 12.70 0.54
C ALA A 144 5.74 12.12 1.73
N PHE A 145 5.16 10.93 1.57
CA PHE A 145 4.63 10.11 2.64
C PHE A 145 5.25 8.71 2.61
N LEU A 146 5.64 8.20 3.78
CA LEU A 146 5.89 6.78 3.98
C LEU A 146 4.56 6.08 4.25
N CYS A 147 4.22 5.12 3.38
CA CYS A 147 2.94 4.44 3.30
C CYS A 147 3.07 2.99 3.77
N ALA A 148 2.79 2.74 5.04
CA ALA A 148 2.82 1.38 5.60
C ALA A 148 1.53 0.62 5.28
N LEU A 149 1.64 -0.49 4.55
CA LEU A 149 0.49 -1.29 4.11
C LEU A 149 0.52 -2.72 4.69
N GLY A 150 -0.36 -3.02 5.64
CA GLY A 150 -0.34 -4.30 6.35
C GLY A 150 0.77 -4.36 7.42
N GLY A 151 0.83 -5.46 8.19
CA GLY A 151 1.78 -5.62 9.29
C GLY A 151 1.54 -4.71 10.50
N LEU A 152 0.32 -4.21 10.70
CA LEU A 152 0.00 -3.18 11.70
C LEU A 152 -0.76 -3.70 12.93
N GLY A 153 -1.18 -4.97 12.93
CA GLY A 153 -2.00 -5.50 14.02
C GLY A 153 -3.45 -5.02 14.02
N LYS A 154 -4.19 -5.39 15.07
CA LYS A 154 -5.58 -4.95 15.28
C LYS A 154 -5.69 -3.48 15.73
N LYS A 155 -4.63 -2.97 16.34
CA LYS A 155 -4.58 -1.63 16.92
C LYS A 155 -3.63 -0.77 16.08
N VAL A 156 -4.10 -0.40 14.90
CA VAL A 156 -3.30 0.29 13.89
C VAL A 156 -2.73 1.59 14.46
N ASP A 157 -3.57 2.46 15.03
CA ASP A 157 -3.14 3.78 15.54
C ASP A 157 -2.09 3.67 16.65
N GLU A 158 -2.27 2.73 17.60
CA GLU A 158 -1.29 2.48 18.68
C GLU A 158 0.04 1.98 18.09
N THR A 159 -0.02 1.10 17.10
CA THR A 159 1.18 0.54 16.46
C THR A 159 1.94 1.61 15.67
N VAL A 160 1.24 2.42 14.88
CA VAL A 160 1.82 3.51 14.10
C VAL A 160 2.42 4.56 15.02
N THR A 161 1.71 4.95 16.08
CA THR A 161 2.21 5.95 17.06
C THR A 161 3.50 5.46 17.72
N ARG A 162 3.56 4.18 18.11
CA ARG A 162 4.75 3.57 18.69
C ARG A 162 5.92 3.62 17.71
N ILE A 163 5.73 3.16 16.47
CA ILE A 163 6.79 3.15 15.45
C ILE A 163 7.25 4.57 15.12
N ALA A 164 6.31 5.52 14.95
CA ALA A 164 6.64 6.92 14.72
C ALA A 164 7.48 7.53 15.86
N THR A 165 7.18 7.16 17.10
CA THR A 165 7.97 7.59 18.27
C THR A 165 9.38 6.99 18.24
N GLU A 166 9.51 5.72 17.84
CA GLU A 166 10.81 5.07 17.66
C GLU A 166 11.62 5.71 16.52
N VAL A 167 10.99 6.03 15.38
CA VAL A 167 11.63 6.74 14.27
C VAL A 167 12.09 8.14 14.69
N LEU A 168 11.26 8.87 15.44
CA LEU A 168 11.64 10.18 15.99
C LEU A 168 12.81 10.06 16.98
N ALA A 169 12.85 9.00 17.80
CA ALA A 169 13.97 8.72 18.70
C ALA A 169 15.27 8.38 17.96
N LEU A 170 15.18 7.92 16.70
CA LEU A 170 16.33 7.78 15.79
C LEU A 170 16.76 9.11 15.15
N GLY A 171 16.02 10.21 15.39
CA GLY A 171 16.34 11.54 14.90
C GLY A 171 15.66 11.91 13.58
N HIS A 172 14.65 11.15 13.15
CA HIS A 172 13.98 11.36 11.87
C HIS A 172 12.51 11.73 12.07
N GLU A 173 12.09 12.85 11.48
CA GLU A 173 10.68 13.21 11.38
C GLU A 173 10.15 12.78 10.02
N ILE A 174 9.10 11.96 10.01
CA ILE A 174 8.56 11.37 8.80
C ILE A 174 7.05 11.59 8.71
N LYS A 175 6.55 11.81 7.49
CA LYS A 175 5.10 11.86 7.23
C LYS A 175 4.62 10.45 6.96
N ILE A 176 3.70 9.95 7.80
CA ILE A 176 3.23 8.56 7.72
C ILE A 176 1.77 8.52 7.28
N ALA A 177 1.47 7.60 6.38
CA ALA A 177 0.11 7.14 6.14
C ALA A 177 0.10 5.61 6.29
N ALA A 178 -0.88 5.05 7.01
CA ALA A 178 -0.84 3.63 7.35
C ALA A 178 -2.21 2.99 7.22
N ALA A 179 -2.27 1.80 6.64
CA ALA A 179 -3.50 1.08 6.40
C ALA A 179 -3.25 -0.44 6.33
N GLY A 180 -4.29 -1.24 6.53
CA GLY A 180 -4.24 -2.66 6.23
C GLY A 180 -4.68 -2.96 4.80
N TRP A 181 -4.29 -4.12 4.27
CA TRP A 181 -4.78 -4.64 2.99
C TRP A 181 -6.31 -4.78 2.94
N ASP A 182 -6.97 -4.94 4.09
CA ASP A 182 -8.43 -4.92 4.24
C ASP A 182 -9.03 -3.53 3.92
N ARG A 183 -8.37 -2.45 4.33
CA ARG A 183 -8.78 -1.08 3.94
C ARG A 183 -8.60 -0.85 2.44
N LEU A 184 -7.54 -1.38 1.83
CA LEU A 184 -7.39 -1.35 0.38
C LEU A 184 -8.50 -2.13 -0.32
N LEU A 185 -8.86 -3.30 0.19
CA LEU A 185 -9.99 -4.08 -0.32
C LEU A 185 -11.32 -3.31 -0.21
N GLU A 186 -11.58 -2.65 0.91
CA GLU A 186 -12.76 -1.79 1.09
C GLU A 186 -12.78 -0.65 0.07
N ALA A 187 -11.65 0.02 -0.15
CA ALA A 187 -11.51 1.10 -1.12
C ALA A 187 -11.79 0.62 -2.55
N LEU A 188 -11.26 -0.55 -2.92
CA LEU A 188 -11.49 -1.20 -4.22
C LEU A 188 -12.95 -1.57 -4.43
N GLU A 189 -13.59 -2.17 -3.42
CA GLU A 189 -15.00 -2.55 -3.50
C GLU A 189 -15.92 -1.32 -3.59
N GLU A 190 -15.56 -0.20 -2.98
CA GLU A 190 -16.29 1.06 -3.14
C GLU A 190 -16.09 1.67 -4.54
N GLU A 191 -14.89 1.62 -5.11
CA GLU A 191 -14.67 2.00 -6.50
C GLU A 191 -15.42 1.11 -7.49
N ARG A 192 -15.46 -0.19 -7.21
CA ARG A 192 -16.16 -1.19 -8.03
C ARG A 192 -17.67 -0.91 -8.16
N ARG A 193 -18.28 -0.31 -7.13
CA ARG A 193 -19.70 0.09 -7.13
C ARG A 193 -19.95 1.39 -7.89
N SER A 194 -18.91 2.18 -8.12
CA SER A 194 -19.02 3.44 -8.82
C SER A 194 -19.10 3.20 -10.34
N PRO A 195 -19.83 4.03 -11.10
CA PRO A 195 -19.84 3.94 -12.56
C PRO A 195 -18.43 4.09 -13.12
N THR A 196 -17.95 3.06 -13.82
CA THR A 196 -16.63 3.07 -14.48
C THR A 196 -16.68 2.22 -15.75
N THR A 197 -15.61 2.26 -16.53
CA THR A 197 -15.53 1.45 -17.75
C THR A 197 -15.36 -0.03 -17.42
N ARG A 198 -15.81 -0.90 -18.33
CA ARG A 198 -15.60 -2.35 -18.18
C ARG A 198 -14.13 -2.73 -18.06
N ALA A 199 -13.23 -1.96 -18.68
CA ALA A 199 -11.79 -2.19 -18.57
C ALA A 199 -11.31 -1.93 -17.13
N MET A 200 -11.70 -0.79 -16.53
CA MET A 200 -11.39 -0.47 -15.14
C MET A 200 -11.96 -1.49 -14.17
N THR A 201 -13.22 -1.91 -14.35
CA THR A 201 -13.82 -2.95 -13.51
C THR A 201 -13.02 -4.25 -13.54
N ARG A 202 -12.53 -4.67 -14.71
CA ARG A 202 -11.71 -5.90 -14.83
C ARG A 202 -10.39 -5.78 -14.09
N ILE A 203 -9.75 -4.61 -14.11
CA ILE A 203 -8.51 -4.37 -13.37
C ILE A 203 -8.78 -4.45 -11.87
N ILE A 204 -9.83 -3.79 -11.38
CA ILE A 204 -10.24 -3.85 -9.97
C ILE A 204 -10.57 -5.30 -9.56
N ASP A 205 -11.34 -6.03 -10.38
CA ASP A 205 -11.70 -7.43 -10.13
C ASP A 205 -10.44 -8.32 -10.01
N ASP A 206 -9.44 -8.10 -10.86
CA ASP A 206 -8.17 -8.82 -10.81
C ASP A 206 -7.39 -8.53 -9.51
N VAL A 207 -7.38 -7.26 -9.04
CA VAL A 207 -6.75 -6.89 -7.77
C VAL A 207 -7.48 -7.51 -6.59
N VAL A 208 -8.82 -7.45 -6.58
CA VAL A 208 -9.65 -8.10 -5.56
C VAL A 208 -9.41 -9.61 -5.53
N ALA A 209 -9.25 -10.25 -6.70
CA ALA A 209 -8.94 -11.67 -6.77
C ALA A 209 -7.52 -12.01 -6.25
N ALA A 210 -6.54 -11.13 -6.45
CA ALA A 210 -5.20 -11.27 -5.86
C ALA A 210 -5.24 -11.18 -4.32
N LEU A 211 -5.97 -10.19 -3.78
CA LEU A 211 -6.19 -10.03 -2.35
C LEU A 211 -6.90 -11.25 -1.76
N ALA A 212 -7.96 -11.74 -2.40
CA ALA A 212 -8.66 -12.96 -1.98
C ALA A 212 -7.76 -14.20 -2.02
N LEU A 213 -6.85 -14.27 -2.99
CA LEU A 213 -5.85 -15.34 -3.06
C LEU A 213 -4.92 -15.32 -1.85
N ALA A 214 -4.61 -14.15 -1.30
CA ALA A 214 -3.82 -13.94 -0.08
C ALA A 214 -4.68 -13.88 1.22
N ASP A 215 -5.90 -14.44 1.18
CA ASP A 215 -6.82 -14.52 2.33
C ASP A 215 -7.35 -13.16 2.85
N TYR A 216 -7.30 -12.11 2.02
CA TYR A 216 -8.03 -10.85 2.23
C TYR A 216 -9.36 -10.90 1.49
N GLN A 217 -10.43 -11.18 2.21
CA GLN A 217 -11.78 -11.28 1.65
C GLN A 217 -12.83 -10.74 2.62
N HIS A 218 -13.87 -10.11 2.08
CA HIS A 218 -15.11 -9.90 2.81
C HIS A 218 -15.94 -11.19 2.70
N LEU A 219 -16.15 -11.87 3.82
CA LEU A 219 -17.14 -12.94 3.88
C LEU A 219 -18.53 -12.30 3.72
N LYS A 220 -19.12 -12.40 2.53
CA LYS A 220 -20.57 -12.22 2.39
C LYS A 220 -21.23 -13.49 2.93
N LEU A 221 -21.62 -13.48 4.20
CA LEU A 221 -22.49 -14.53 4.72
C LEU A 221 -23.80 -14.51 3.90
N PRO A 222 -24.38 -15.67 3.53
CA PRO A 222 -25.59 -15.71 2.69
C PRO A 222 -26.84 -15.10 3.35
N PHE A 223 -26.75 -14.72 4.62
CA PHE A 223 -27.77 -14.02 5.37
C PHE A 223 -27.07 -12.96 6.20
N ASP A 224 -27.05 -11.71 5.74
CA ASP A 224 -26.84 -10.61 6.66
C ASP A 224 -27.86 -9.52 6.39
N MET A 225 -28.83 -9.47 7.30
CA MET A 225 -29.82 -8.42 7.41
C MET A 225 -29.10 -7.17 7.87
N THR A 226 -29.17 -6.10 7.07
CA THR A 226 -29.05 -4.69 7.48
C THR A 226 -28.30 -4.45 8.80
N HIS A 227 -26.98 -4.58 8.79
CA HIS A 227 -26.17 -3.92 9.80
C HIS A 227 -25.91 -2.49 9.34
N HIS A 228 -26.68 -1.56 9.92
CA HIS A 228 -26.41 -0.13 9.83
C HIS A 228 -24.95 0.14 10.19
N THR A 229 -24.17 0.57 9.20
CA THR A 229 -22.83 1.10 9.42
C THR A 229 -22.95 2.32 10.32
N ARG A 230 -22.38 2.21 11.52
CA ARG A 230 -22.24 3.31 12.47
C ARG A 230 -21.44 4.42 11.78
N SER A 231 -22.02 5.62 11.68
CA SER A 231 -21.30 6.79 11.18
C SER A 231 -20.09 7.06 12.07
N TRP A 232 -18.90 7.04 11.47
CA TRP A 232 -17.66 7.36 12.16
C TRP A 232 -17.37 8.87 12.06
N LYS A 233 -17.04 9.46 13.21
CA LYS A 233 -16.59 10.84 13.35
C LYS A 233 -15.06 10.87 13.26
N PRO A 234 -14.45 11.83 12.54
CA PRO A 234 -13.01 11.98 12.50
C PRO A 234 -12.52 12.40 13.89
N SER A 235 -11.85 11.49 14.60
CA SER A 235 -11.09 11.83 15.79
C SER A 235 -9.73 12.37 15.35
N ALA A 236 -9.47 13.60 15.77
CA ALA A 236 -8.28 14.38 15.52
C ALA A 236 -6.98 13.59 15.76
N SER A 237 -6.06 13.66 14.80
CA SER A 237 -4.63 13.75 15.11
C SER A 237 -4.17 15.11 14.63
N ALA A 238 -3.75 15.91 15.62
CA ALA A 238 -3.29 17.26 15.43
C ALA A 238 -1.85 17.24 14.91
N VAL A 239 -1.62 17.85 13.75
CA VAL A 239 -0.64 18.92 13.59
C VAL A 239 -1.27 20.00 12.73
N LEU A 240 -1.52 21.15 13.34
CA LEU A 240 -1.78 22.42 12.66
C LEU A 240 -0.54 22.84 11.88
N ARG A 241 -0.70 23.24 10.61
CA ARG A 241 -0.43 24.62 10.15
C ARG A 241 -0.76 24.80 8.67
N ASN A 242 -1.54 25.84 8.45
CA ASN A 242 -1.89 26.58 7.24
C ASN A 242 -0.97 26.36 6.02
N PHE A 243 -1.59 25.99 4.89
CA PHE A 243 -1.06 26.33 3.57
C PHE A 243 -1.84 27.55 3.05
N THR A 244 -1.09 28.61 2.79
CA THR A 244 -1.42 29.70 1.87
C THR A 244 -0.49 29.57 0.69
#